data_AF-A0A3C1CFL2-F1
#
_entry.id   AF-A0A3C1CFL2-F1
#
_cell.length_a   1.000
_cell.length_b   1.000
_cell.length_c   1.000
_cell.angle_alpha   90.00
_cell.angle_beta   90.00
_cell.angle_gamma   90.00
#
_symmetry.space_group_name_H-M   'P 1'
#
loop_
_entity.id
_entity.type
_entity.pdbx_description
1 polymer ?
#
loop_
_entity_poly.entity_id
_entity_poly.type
_entity_poly.pdbx_seq_one_letter_code
_entity_poly.pdbx_strand_id
1 'polypeptide(L)'
;MRILVTNDDGVRAPGIAALARAAHSTGHEVVVVAPLVDYSGSGAAVGPVHSREGVDYESHVIEELDVPTYGIDGPPALAVILSCVGGFGPAPDMVLSGVNHGINVGRSAMHSGTVGATLTGAHFGLRCLAASIRWGEDPVPWETPASLAAALVPLLADSPPGTVLNLNTPNLPLVEVRGVRSGRLARGGSIRSAVHDAGGPPHHPGDGHPHVTLPPAGSGTLRLDLAPPGRTRPGQDLDSDAGLLAADFASVTALVGVREAGPEAKPVVAEALEVLSDRLDQVRPGRGAAAAGRSAPSS
;
A
#
# COMPACT_ATOMS: atom_id res chain seq x y z
N MET A 1 25.04 -1.81 -1.99
CA MET A 1 23.77 -1.11 -1.70
C MET A 1 23.37 -1.41 -0.28
N ARG A 2 22.55 -0.55 0.30
CA ARG A 2 21.87 -0.75 1.57
C ARG A 2 20.39 -1.05 1.32
N ILE A 3 19.89 -2.15 1.88
CA ILE A 3 18.52 -2.60 1.74
C ILE A 3 17.79 -2.40 3.07
N LEU A 4 16.68 -1.67 3.02
CA LEU A 4 15.72 -1.64 4.11
C LEU A 4 14.73 -2.80 3.95
N VAL A 5 14.56 -3.60 5.00
CA VAL A 5 13.52 -4.61 5.11
C VAL A 5 12.46 -4.16 6.11
N THR A 6 11.18 -4.24 5.72
CA THR A 6 10.02 -3.83 6.55
C THR A 6 8.81 -4.74 6.28
N ASN A 7 7.70 -4.57 7.01
CA ASN A 7 6.41 -5.24 6.77
C ASN A 7 5.25 -4.53 7.50
N ASP A 8 4.01 -4.99 7.33
CA ASP A 8 2.85 -4.61 8.14
C ASP A 8 2.46 -5.63 9.22
N ASP A 9 2.91 -6.89 9.16
CA ASP A 9 2.63 -7.91 10.20
C ASP A 9 3.40 -7.65 11.52
N GLY A 10 4.43 -6.81 11.49
CA GLY A 10 5.27 -6.45 12.61
C GLY A 10 6.64 -7.14 12.64
N VAL A 11 7.57 -6.55 13.40
CA VAL A 11 9.00 -6.92 13.44
C VAL A 11 9.28 -8.34 13.93
N ARG A 12 8.33 -8.94 14.68
CA ARG A 12 8.45 -10.31 15.21
C ARG A 12 7.83 -11.37 14.28
N ALA A 13 7.26 -10.97 13.15
CA ALA A 13 6.60 -11.91 12.25
C ALA A 13 7.61 -12.84 11.55
N PRO A 14 7.26 -14.11 11.28
CA PRO A 14 8.16 -15.04 10.60
C PRO A 14 8.48 -14.62 9.15
N GLY A 15 7.53 -13.97 8.47
CA GLY A 15 7.70 -13.53 7.08
C GLY A 15 8.80 -12.47 6.89
N ILE A 16 8.94 -11.53 7.82
CA ILE A 16 10.02 -10.52 7.75
C ILE A 16 11.38 -11.11 8.09
N ALA A 17 11.44 -12.09 9.00
CA ALA A 17 12.67 -12.82 9.27
C ALA A 17 13.16 -13.59 8.03
N ALA A 18 12.25 -14.26 7.31
CA ALA A 18 12.58 -14.94 6.05
C ALA A 18 13.07 -13.95 4.98
N LEU A 19 12.40 -12.81 4.81
CA LEU A 19 12.81 -11.78 3.86
C LEU A 19 14.16 -11.16 4.20
N ALA A 20 14.42 -10.89 5.49
CA ALA A 20 15.69 -10.34 5.95
C ALA A 20 16.86 -11.30 5.69
N ARG A 21 16.69 -12.60 5.95
CA ARG A 21 17.71 -13.62 5.63
C ARG A 21 17.98 -13.70 4.13
N ALA A 22 16.92 -13.69 3.32
CA ALA A 22 17.04 -13.74 1.86
C ALA A 22 17.67 -12.46 1.29
N ALA A 23 17.37 -11.29 1.86
CA ALA A 23 18.03 -10.04 1.50
C ALA A 23 19.51 -10.06 1.88
N HIS A 24 19.85 -10.52 3.08
CA HIS A 24 21.23 -10.58 3.57
C HIS A 24 22.10 -11.52 2.73
N SER A 25 21.54 -12.65 2.27
CA SER A 25 22.27 -13.62 1.44
C SER A 25 22.70 -13.07 0.06
N THR A 26 22.15 -11.92 -0.37
CA THR A 26 22.59 -11.22 -1.58
C THR A 26 23.93 -10.48 -1.43
N GLY A 27 24.51 -10.43 -0.22
CA GLY A 27 25.78 -9.77 0.05
C GLY A 27 25.68 -8.23 0.18
N HIS A 28 24.47 -7.71 0.35
CA HIS A 28 24.22 -6.29 0.59
C HIS A 28 24.14 -5.95 2.08
N GLU A 29 24.34 -4.67 2.42
CA GLU A 29 24.08 -4.19 3.77
C GLU A 29 22.56 -4.21 4.00
N VAL A 30 22.10 -4.80 5.10
CA VAL A 30 20.66 -4.91 5.42
C VAL A 30 20.40 -4.24 6.77
N VAL A 31 19.27 -3.53 6.86
CA VAL A 31 18.68 -3.08 8.11
C VAL A 31 17.19 -3.44 8.10
N VAL A 32 16.68 -3.92 9.23
CA VAL A 32 15.26 -4.22 9.41
C VAL A 32 14.66 -3.13 10.29
N VAL A 33 13.63 -2.46 9.78
CA VAL A 33 12.82 -1.51 10.56
C VAL A 33 11.36 -1.77 10.25
N ALA A 34 10.60 -2.19 11.24
CA ALA A 34 9.21 -2.60 11.07
C ALA A 34 8.35 -2.18 12.27
N PRO A 35 7.02 -2.19 12.14
CA PRO A 35 6.14 -1.92 13.27
C PRO A 35 6.33 -2.89 14.45
N LEU A 36 6.08 -2.43 15.68
CA LEU A 36 6.04 -3.30 16.86
C LEU A 36 4.81 -4.23 16.88
N VAL A 37 3.73 -3.81 16.22
CA VAL A 37 2.42 -4.49 16.17
C VAL A 37 1.90 -4.55 14.74
N ASP A 38 0.84 -5.32 14.51
CA ASP A 38 0.17 -5.45 13.21
C ASP A 38 -0.45 -4.10 12.74
N TYR A 39 -0.16 -3.73 11.49
CA TYR A 39 -0.68 -2.55 10.77
C TYR A 39 -1.35 -2.94 9.43
N SER A 40 -1.94 -4.13 9.36
CA SER A 40 -2.73 -4.61 8.22
C SER A 40 -3.81 -3.59 7.83
N GLY A 41 -3.93 -3.31 6.53
CA GLY A 41 -4.90 -2.34 6.03
C GLY A 41 -4.50 -0.87 6.17
N SER A 42 -3.29 -0.57 6.67
CA SER A 42 -2.81 0.82 6.85
C SER A 42 -2.54 1.57 5.55
N GLY A 43 -2.40 0.87 4.42
CA GLY A 43 -1.98 1.50 3.16
C GLY A 43 -0.67 2.27 3.32
N ALA A 44 -0.61 3.48 2.77
CA ALA A 44 0.54 4.38 2.94
C ALA A 44 0.39 5.35 4.13
N ALA A 45 -0.43 5.02 5.14
CA ALA A 45 -0.60 5.87 6.31
C ALA A 45 0.71 5.99 7.10
N VAL A 46 1.03 7.20 7.56
CA VAL A 46 2.22 7.48 8.38
C VAL A 46 1.90 7.67 9.86
N GLY A 47 0.62 7.54 10.23
CA GLY A 47 0.15 7.81 11.59
C GLY A 47 0.12 9.31 11.92
N PRO A 48 -0.20 9.67 13.16
CA PRO A 48 -0.39 11.07 13.57
C PRO A 48 0.94 11.75 13.92
N VAL A 49 1.85 11.83 12.94
CA VAL A 49 3.24 12.30 13.13
C VAL A 49 3.31 13.71 13.73
N HIS A 50 2.40 14.61 13.35
CA HIS A 50 2.42 16.00 13.82
C HIS A 50 1.89 16.22 15.24
N SER A 51 1.24 15.21 15.84
CA SER A 51 0.67 15.33 17.18
C SER A 51 1.38 14.44 18.22
N ARG A 52 2.49 13.81 17.84
CA ARG A 52 3.33 13.00 18.74
C ARG A 52 4.67 13.71 18.95
N GLU A 53 5.23 13.59 20.16
CA GLU A 53 6.55 14.14 20.49
C GLU A 53 7.69 13.38 19.80
N GLY A 54 7.48 12.10 19.49
CA GLY A 54 8.46 11.24 18.83
C GLY A 54 7.87 9.90 18.42
N VAL A 55 8.74 9.00 17.95
CA VAL A 55 8.43 7.60 17.60
C VAL A 55 9.33 6.72 18.43
N ASP A 56 8.75 5.95 19.34
CA ASP A 56 9.49 5.00 20.16
C ASP A 56 9.98 3.82 19.30
N TYR A 57 11.13 3.26 19.68
CA TYR A 57 11.69 2.09 19.01
C TYR A 57 12.28 1.09 20.02
N GLU A 58 12.29 -0.18 19.63
CA GLU A 58 12.92 -1.27 20.37
C GLU A 58 13.91 -2.01 19.45
N SER A 59 15.00 -2.53 20.02
CA SER A 59 15.91 -3.42 19.28
C SER A 59 15.40 -4.86 19.33
N HIS A 60 15.52 -5.58 18.23
CA HIS A 60 15.11 -6.98 18.11
C HIS A 60 16.24 -7.84 17.56
N VAL A 61 16.13 -9.15 17.76
CA VAL A 61 17.05 -10.14 17.21
C VAL A 61 16.26 -11.08 16.31
N ILE A 62 16.77 -11.30 15.10
CA ILE A 62 16.34 -12.38 14.24
C ILE A 62 17.31 -13.54 14.47
N GLU A 63 16.81 -14.70 14.85
CA GLU A 63 17.65 -15.87 15.13
C GLU A 63 18.54 -16.21 13.93
N GLU A 64 19.81 -16.47 14.21
CA GLU A 64 20.84 -16.83 13.22
C GLU A 64 21.10 -15.77 12.14
N LEU A 65 20.74 -14.51 12.39
CA LEU A 65 20.96 -13.40 11.46
C LEU A 65 21.56 -12.19 12.18
N ASP A 66 22.80 -11.84 11.82
CA ASP A 66 23.50 -10.65 12.33
C ASP A 66 23.13 -9.41 11.49
N VAL A 67 21.91 -8.91 11.67
CA VAL A 67 21.37 -7.73 10.98
C VAL A 67 20.74 -6.78 12.00
N PRO A 68 21.07 -5.48 12.00
CA PRO A 68 20.41 -4.49 12.85
C PRO A 68 18.90 -4.50 12.61
N THR A 69 18.14 -4.77 13.67
CA THR A 69 16.68 -4.98 13.59
C THR A 69 15.98 -4.13 14.65
N TYR A 70 15.02 -3.32 14.21
CA TYR A 70 14.30 -2.38 15.05
C TYR A 70 12.79 -2.49 14.84
N GLY A 71 12.05 -2.51 15.96
CA GLY A 71 10.61 -2.32 16.00
C GLY A 71 10.30 -0.86 16.29
N ILE A 72 9.32 -0.27 15.62
CA ILE A 72 8.86 1.11 15.89
C ILE A 72 7.39 1.17 16.31
N ASP A 73 7.01 2.14 17.14
CA ASP A 73 5.60 2.47 17.37
C ASP A 73 5.04 3.32 16.21
N GLY A 74 4.82 2.66 15.07
CA GLY A 74 4.25 3.29 13.91
C GLY A 74 4.07 2.36 12.72
N PRO A 75 3.34 2.83 11.68
CA PRO A 75 3.06 2.05 10.48
C PRO A 75 4.31 1.87 9.59
N PRO A 76 4.29 0.91 8.65
CA PRO A 76 5.44 0.62 7.78
C PRO A 76 5.90 1.80 6.92
N ALA A 77 4.98 2.63 6.43
CA ALA A 77 5.36 3.83 5.68
C ALA A 77 6.20 4.80 6.53
N LEU A 78 5.91 4.90 7.84
CA LEU A 78 6.72 5.70 8.76
C LEU A 78 8.11 5.08 8.98
N ALA A 79 8.22 3.75 9.09
CA ALA A 79 9.51 3.05 9.15
C ALA A 79 10.38 3.37 7.93
N VAL A 80 9.79 3.40 6.74
CA VAL A 80 10.48 3.77 5.49
C VAL A 80 10.93 5.23 5.53
N ILE A 81 10.06 6.16 5.90
CA ILE A 81 10.39 7.59 6.00
C ILE A 81 11.55 7.81 6.97
N LEU A 82 11.45 7.28 8.19
CA LEU A 82 12.48 7.41 9.23
C LEU A 82 13.83 6.87 8.74
N SER A 83 13.82 5.74 8.04
CA SER A 83 15.04 5.16 7.46
C SER A 83 15.63 6.02 6.35
N CYS A 84 14.80 6.59 5.47
CA CYS A 84 15.24 7.46 4.38
C CYS A 84 15.84 8.78 4.88
N VAL A 85 15.37 9.29 6.02
CA VAL A 85 15.89 10.53 6.64
C VAL A 85 17.01 10.29 7.67
N GLY A 86 17.54 9.06 7.75
CA GLY A 86 18.73 8.75 8.53
C GLY A 86 18.49 8.28 9.96
N GLY A 87 17.24 7.97 10.35
CA GLY A 87 16.87 7.54 11.70
C GLY A 87 17.46 6.18 12.10
N PHE A 88 17.84 5.34 11.13
CA PHE A 88 18.38 3.99 11.35
C PHE A 88 19.70 3.77 10.57
N GLY A 89 20.57 4.79 10.59
CA GLY A 89 21.84 4.83 9.88
C GLY A 89 21.75 5.48 8.49
N PRO A 90 22.73 5.28 7.60
CA PRO A 90 22.68 5.77 6.22
C PRO A 90 21.35 5.44 5.52
N ALA A 91 20.89 6.33 4.62
CA ALA A 91 19.67 6.10 3.86
C ALA A 91 19.80 4.82 2.99
N PRO A 92 18.73 4.01 2.88
CA PRO A 92 18.73 2.83 2.03
C PRO A 92 18.66 3.20 0.54
N ASP A 93 19.14 2.30 -0.33
CA ASP A 93 19.01 2.39 -1.79
C ASP A 93 17.76 1.66 -2.31
N MET A 94 17.24 0.73 -1.51
CA MET A 94 16.18 -0.20 -1.86
C MET A 94 15.30 -0.55 -0.66
N VAL A 95 14.01 -0.79 -0.89
CA VAL A 95 13.06 -1.26 0.12
C VAL A 95 12.50 -2.62 -0.29
N LEU A 96 12.61 -3.62 0.59
CA LEU A 96 11.89 -4.88 0.48
C LEU A 96 10.85 -4.92 1.60
N SER A 97 9.56 -5.00 1.25
CA SER A 97 8.47 -5.05 2.23
C SER A 97 7.78 -6.41 2.20
N GLY A 98 7.62 -7.03 3.37
CA GLY A 98 7.00 -8.35 3.54
C GLY A 98 7.88 -9.31 4.37
N VAL A 99 7.74 -10.62 4.23
CA VAL A 99 6.68 -11.31 3.48
C VAL A 99 5.34 -11.18 4.22
N ASN A 100 4.34 -10.61 3.56
CA ASN A 100 3.00 -10.46 4.13
C ASN A 100 2.22 -11.79 4.16
N HIS A 101 1.54 -12.12 5.27
CA HIS A 101 0.65 -13.29 5.38
C HIS A 101 -0.73 -13.05 4.75
N GLY A 102 -0.74 -12.82 3.45
CA GLY A 102 -1.95 -12.54 2.70
C GLY A 102 -1.61 -11.87 1.37
N ILE A 103 -2.40 -12.13 0.34
CA ILE A 103 -2.11 -11.59 -1.00
C ILE A 103 -2.62 -10.17 -1.19
N ASN A 104 -1.80 -9.36 -1.84
CA ASN A 104 -2.04 -7.97 -2.15
C ASN A 104 -2.30 -7.82 -3.65
N VAL A 105 -3.45 -8.34 -4.10
CA VAL A 105 -3.85 -8.40 -5.51
C VAL A 105 -5.03 -7.47 -5.81
N GLY A 106 -5.13 -7.03 -7.06
CA GLY A 106 -6.25 -6.20 -7.51
C GLY A 106 -6.44 -4.93 -6.67
N ARG A 107 -7.68 -4.63 -6.31
CA ARG A 107 -8.01 -3.39 -5.57
C ARG A 107 -7.53 -3.39 -4.12
N SER A 108 -7.33 -4.56 -3.49
CA SER A 108 -6.89 -4.60 -2.09
C SER A 108 -5.44 -4.16 -1.93
N ALA A 109 -4.62 -4.22 -2.99
CA ALA A 109 -3.25 -3.74 -2.99
C ALA A 109 -3.13 -2.27 -2.54
N MET A 110 -4.14 -1.44 -2.80
CA MET A 110 -4.18 -0.04 -2.37
C MET A 110 -4.20 0.13 -0.85
N HIS A 111 -4.81 -0.81 -0.13
CA HIS A 111 -4.97 -0.76 1.32
C HIS A 111 -3.87 -1.52 2.08
N SER A 112 -3.00 -2.22 1.37
CA SER A 112 -1.92 -3.00 1.97
C SER A 112 -0.85 -2.09 2.58
N GLY A 113 -0.48 -2.34 3.83
CA GLY A 113 0.65 -1.67 4.48
C GLY A 113 1.98 -2.09 3.85
N THR A 114 2.11 -3.37 3.49
CA THR A 114 3.25 -3.91 2.74
C THR A 114 3.44 -3.19 1.39
N VAL A 115 2.38 -3.00 0.60
CA VAL A 115 2.47 -2.21 -0.64
C VAL A 115 2.71 -0.73 -0.34
N GLY A 116 2.02 -0.18 0.65
CA GLY A 116 2.17 1.20 1.09
C GLY A 116 3.62 1.57 1.40
N ALA A 117 4.35 0.73 2.13
CA ALA A 117 5.77 0.94 2.44
C ALA A 117 6.62 1.09 1.16
N THR A 118 6.39 0.25 0.16
CA THR A 118 7.12 0.31 -1.11
C THR A 118 6.77 1.53 -1.95
N LEU A 119 5.51 1.95 -1.95
CA LEU A 119 5.08 3.18 -2.62
C LEU A 119 5.69 4.41 -1.94
N THR A 120 5.80 4.39 -0.61
CA THR A 120 6.50 5.43 0.15
C THR A 120 7.98 5.46 -0.22
N GLY A 121 8.67 4.32 -0.25
CA GLY A 121 10.08 4.26 -0.67
C GLY A 121 10.30 4.77 -2.09
N ALA A 122 9.41 4.43 -3.02
CA ALA A 122 9.46 4.91 -4.39
C ALA A 122 9.31 6.44 -4.49
N HIS A 123 8.55 7.07 -3.59
CA HIS A 123 8.45 8.52 -3.50
C HIS A 123 9.78 9.19 -3.11
N PHE A 124 10.65 8.48 -2.37
CA PHE A 124 12.04 8.88 -2.11
C PHE A 124 13.00 8.50 -3.26
N GLY A 125 12.49 8.00 -4.38
CA GLY A 125 13.28 7.57 -5.53
C GLY A 125 13.90 6.17 -5.38
N LEU A 126 13.55 5.43 -4.33
CA LEU A 126 14.10 4.10 -4.08
C LEU A 126 13.48 3.05 -5.01
N ARG A 127 14.23 1.98 -5.25
CA ARG A 127 13.70 0.77 -5.91
C ARG A 127 13.04 -0.11 -4.87
N CYS A 128 11.84 -0.59 -5.14
CA CYS A 128 11.06 -1.24 -4.09
C CYS A 128 10.40 -2.54 -4.57
N LEU A 129 10.29 -3.49 -3.65
CA LEU A 129 9.57 -4.75 -3.86
C LEU A 129 8.69 -5.07 -2.66
N ALA A 130 7.41 -5.34 -2.94
CA ALA A 130 6.47 -5.88 -1.97
C ALA A 130 6.37 -7.39 -2.21
N ALA A 131 6.52 -8.21 -1.17
CA ALA A 131 6.45 -9.66 -1.23
C ALA A 131 5.31 -10.17 -0.34
N SER A 132 4.46 -11.01 -0.90
CA SER A 132 3.25 -11.52 -0.23
C SER A 132 3.04 -12.99 -0.54
N ILE A 133 2.58 -13.76 0.44
CA ILE A 133 2.15 -15.15 0.23
C ILE A 133 0.64 -15.27 0.42
N ARG A 134 0.01 -16.13 -0.38
CA ARG A 134 -1.40 -16.49 -0.15
C ARG A 134 -1.55 -17.01 1.27
N TRP A 135 -2.57 -16.52 1.96
CA TRP A 135 -2.89 -17.00 3.30
C TRP A 135 -3.11 -18.52 3.28
N GLY A 136 -2.62 -19.18 4.32
CA GLY A 136 -2.84 -20.57 4.63
C GLY A 136 -2.32 -20.91 6.02
N GLU A 137 -2.67 -22.09 6.48
CA GLU A 137 -2.31 -22.59 7.80
C GLU A 137 -0.85 -23.05 7.85
N ASP A 138 -0.30 -23.14 9.06
CA ASP A 138 1.06 -23.60 9.28
C ASP A 138 1.24 -25.08 8.88
N PRO A 139 2.42 -25.45 8.35
CA PRO A 139 3.57 -24.58 8.10
C PRO A 139 3.42 -23.73 6.82
N VAL A 140 3.66 -22.42 6.94
CA VAL A 140 3.70 -21.50 5.80
C VAL A 140 5.11 -21.51 5.16
N PRO A 141 5.25 -21.68 3.82
CA PRO A 141 6.54 -21.71 3.13
C PRO A 141 7.06 -20.28 2.86
N TRP A 142 7.48 -19.58 3.92
CA TRP A 142 7.98 -18.20 3.86
C TRP A 142 9.18 -18.02 2.93
N GLU A 143 9.97 -19.07 2.73
CA GLU A 143 11.15 -19.09 1.88
C GLU A 143 10.79 -18.93 0.40
N THR A 144 9.58 -19.33 -0.02
CA THR A 144 9.13 -19.21 -1.41
C THR A 144 9.14 -17.75 -1.90
N PRO A 145 8.35 -16.83 -1.31
CA PRO A 145 8.38 -15.42 -1.69
C PRO A 145 9.70 -14.74 -1.33
N ALA A 146 10.35 -15.10 -0.22
CA ALA A 146 11.62 -14.50 0.18
C ALA A 146 12.75 -14.78 -0.83
N SER A 147 12.85 -16.02 -1.31
CA SER A 147 13.85 -16.42 -2.32
C SER A 147 13.59 -15.76 -3.67
N LEU A 148 12.31 -15.68 -4.08
CA LEU A 148 11.92 -14.99 -5.31
C LEU A 148 12.19 -13.48 -5.23
N ALA A 149 11.94 -12.86 -4.07
CA ALA A 149 12.27 -11.46 -3.82
C ALA A 149 13.78 -11.20 -3.92
N ALA A 150 14.60 -12.03 -3.27
CA ALA A 150 16.07 -11.94 -3.34
C ALA A 150 16.60 -12.10 -4.78
N ALA A 151 16.01 -13.00 -5.57
CA ALA A 151 16.38 -13.17 -6.98
C ALA A 151 16.09 -11.94 -7.85
N LEU A 152 15.16 -11.06 -7.43
CA LEU A 152 14.83 -9.83 -8.13
C LEU A 152 15.69 -8.63 -7.72
N VAL A 153 16.50 -8.75 -6.67
CA VAL A 153 17.35 -7.65 -6.16
C VAL A 153 18.33 -7.12 -7.23
N PRO A 154 19.07 -7.96 -7.98
CA PRO A 154 19.98 -7.46 -9.02
C PRO A 154 19.24 -6.70 -10.13
N LEU A 155 18.08 -7.22 -10.58
CA LEU A 155 17.25 -6.57 -11.59
C LEU A 155 16.74 -5.20 -11.09
N LEU A 156 16.28 -5.13 -9.84
CA LEU A 156 15.81 -3.89 -9.25
C LEU A 156 16.92 -2.86 -9.10
N ALA A 157 18.14 -3.28 -8.74
CA ALA A 157 19.31 -2.42 -8.65
C ALA A 157 19.53 -1.63 -9.95
N ASP A 158 19.40 -2.30 -11.09
CA ASP A 158 19.61 -1.73 -12.42
C ASP A 158 18.38 -1.02 -13.00
N SER A 159 17.23 -1.12 -12.32
CA SER A 159 15.99 -0.49 -12.76
C SER A 159 15.98 1.03 -12.53
N PRO A 160 15.10 1.78 -13.24
CA PRO A 160 14.90 3.19 -13.00
C PRO A 160 14.52 3.50 -11.53
N PRO A 161 14.97 4.63 -10.96
CA PRO A 161 14.52 5.10 -9.65
C PRO A 161 12.99 5.16 -9.54
N GLY A 162 12.45 4.80 -8.37
CA GLY A 162 11.00 4.77 -8.12
C GLY A 162 10.28 3.53 -8.69
N THR A 163 11.01 2.55 -9.23
CA THR A 163 10.40 1.28 -9.68
C THR A 163 9.83 0.50 -8.49
N VAL A 164 8.57 0.05 -8.60
CA VAL A 164 7.89 -0.78 -7.59
C VAL A 164 7.39 -2.07 -8.21
N LEU A 165 7.82 -3.21 -7.66
CA LEU A 165 7.30 -4.53 -8.01
C LEU A 165 6.48 -5.11 -6.86
N ASN A 166 5.31 -5.65 -7.17
CA ASN A 166 4.45 -6.38 -6.24
C ASN A 166 4.46 -7.86 -6.60
N LEU A 167 5.15 -8.66 -5.80
CA LEU A 167 5.28 -10.10 -5.90
C LEU A 167 4.26 -10.77 -4.98
N ASN A 168 3.42 -11.62 -5.56
CA ASN A 168 2.50 -12.48 -4.81
C ASN A 168 2.78 -13.94 -5.16
N THR A 169 2.79 -14.82 -4.17
CA THR A 169 3.01 -16.27 -4.37
C THR A 169 1.81 -17.09 -3.89
N PRO A 170 1.55 -18.27 -4.47
CA PRO A 170 0.67 -19.25 -3.84
C PRO A 170 1.28 -19.72 -2.52
N ASN A 171 0.45 -20.34 -1.66
CA ASN A 171 0.89 -20.92 -0.39
C ASN A 171 1.50 -22.31 -0.61
N LEU A 172 2.59 -22.36 -1.38
CA LEU A 172 3.23 -23.59 -1.83
C LEU A 172 4.76 -23.50 -1.66
N PRO A 173 5.43 -24.62 -1.36
CA PRO A 173 6.88 -24.72 -1.48
C PRO A 173 7.34 -24.29 -2.88
N LEU A 174 8.53 -23.69 -2.99
CA LEU A 174 9.02 -23.12 -4.25
C LEU A 174 9.01 -24.13 -5.41
N VAL A 175 9.29 -25.42 -5.12
CA VAL A 175 9.33 -26.50 -6.11
C VAL A 175 7.97 -26.84 -6.71
N GLU A 176 6.88 -26.46 -6.02
CA GLU A 176 5.50 -26.71 -6.42
C GLU A 176 4.87 -25.49 -7.12
N VAL A 177 5.52 -24.31 -7.05
CA VAL A 177 5.07 -23.13 -7.78
C VAL A 177 5.21 -23.38 -9.28
N ARG A 178 4.11 -23.28 -10.03
CA ARG A 178 4.08 -23.63 -11.47
C ARG A 178 4.91 -22.71 -12.36
N GLY A 179 5.29 -21.55 -11.84
CA GLY A 179 6.11 -20.55 -12.50
C GLY A 179 5.76 -19.14 -12.02
N VAL A 180 6.50 -18.15 -12.54
CA VAL A 180 6.27 -16.72 -12.28
C VAL A 180 5.75 -16.06 -13.55
N ARG A 181 4.70 -15.23 -13.45
CA ARG A 181 4.10 -14.52 -14.59
C ARG A 181 3.77 -13.08 -14.24
N SER A 182 3.80 -12.21 -15.25
CA SER A 182 3.29 -10.84 -15.10
C SER A 182 1.76 -10.86 -15.13
N GLY A 183 1.12 -10.16 -14.19
CA GLY A 183 -0.33 -10.04 -14.12
C GLY A 183 -0.76 -8.59 -13.90
N ARG A 184 -1.83 -8.16 -14.57
CA ARG A 184 -2.47 -6.87 -14.27
C ARG A 184 -3.24 -6.95 -12.94
N LEU A 185 -3.43 -5.82 -12.27
CA LEU A 185 -4.30 -5.77 -11.09
C LEU A 185 -5.71 -6.26 -11.43
N ALA A 186 -6.20 -7.27 -10.72
CA ALA A 186 -7.56 -7.74 -10.84
C ALA A 186 -8.60 -6.65 -10.51
N ARG A 187 -9.73 -6.65 -11.23
CA ARG A 187 -10.76 -5.62 -11.09
C ARG A 187 -11.65 -5.77 -9.84
N GLY A 188 -11.63 -6.93 -9.18
CA GLY A 188 -12.47 -7.24 -8.03
C GLY A 188 -11.92 -6.69 -6.71
N GLY A 189 -12.81 -6.41 -5.76
CA GLY A 189 -12.48 -6.14 -4.35
C GLY A 189 -13.12 -7.20 -3.45
N SER A 190 -12.58 -7.39 -2.24
CA SER A 190 -13.11 -8.36 -1.27
C SER A 190 -14.33 -7.86 -0.50
N ILE A 191 -14.61 -6.55 -0.49
CA ILE A 191 -15.71 -5.97 0.28
C ILE A 191 -17.01 -6.02 -0.54
N ARG A 192 -18.07 -6.64 0.00
CA ARG A 192 -19.37 -6.78 -0.67
C ARG A 192 -20.45 -5.83 -0.15
N SER A 193 -20.55 -5.65 1.16
CA SER A 193 -21.56 -4.81 1.80
C SER A 193 -21.16 -4.44 3.24
N ALA A 194 -21.86 -3.48 3.82
CA ALA A 194 -21.84 -3.20 5.25
C ALA A 194 -23.16 -3.63 5.89
N VAL A 195 -23.13 -4.04 7.16
CA VAL A 195 -24.30 -4.41 7.98
C VAL A 195 -24.20 -3.65 9.30
N HIS A 196 -25.32 -3.12 9.81
CA HIS A 196 -25.39 -2.46 11.12
C HIS A 196 -26.01 -3.41 12.13
N ASP A 197 -25.40 -3.56 13.31
CA ASP A 197 -25.83 -4.53 14.33
C ASP A 197 -27.28 -4.28 14.83
N ALA A 198 -27.78 -3.04 14.76
CA ALA A 198 -29.17 -2.69 15.12
C ALA A 198 -30.11 -2.48 13.91
N GLY A 199 -29.65 -2.76 12.69
CA GLY A 199 -30.44 -2.66 11.46
C GLY A 199 -30.91 -4.03 10.96
N GLY A 200 -32.11 -4.10 10.39
CA GLY A 200 -32.52 -5.25 9.60
C GLY A 200 -31.57 -5.50 8.41
N PRO A 201 -31.69 -6.65 7.73
CA PRO A 201 -30.80 -7.00 6.61
C PRO A 201 -30.77 -5.87 5.56
N PRO A 202 -29.65 -5.68 4.84
CA PRO A 202 -29.52 -4.64 3.83
C PRO A 202 -30.68 -4.69 2.84
N HIS A 203 -31.40 -3.57 2.70
CA HIS A 203 -32.45 -3.45 1.70
C HIS A 203 -31.82 -3.33 0.31
N HIS A 204 -32.26 -4.17 -0.62
CA HIS A 204 -31.92 -4.11 -2.04
C HIS A 204 -33.08 -3.46 -2.80
N PRO A 205 -33.20 -2.12 -2.89
CA PRO A 205 -34.03 -1.54 -3.92
C PRO A 205 -33.38 -1.90 -5.27
N GLY A 206 -34.17 -2.44 -6.19
CA GLY A 206 -33.73 -2.84 -7.51
C GLY A 206 -32.81 -1.79 -8.10
N ASP A 207 -31.58 -2.21 -8.42
CA ASP A 207 -30.53 -1.47 -9.14
C ASP A 207 -29.62 -0.54 -8.29
N GLY A 208 -29.78 -0.49 -6.97
CA GLY A 208 -28.93 0.31 -6.06
C GLY A 208 -27.82 -0.46 -5.32
N HIS A 209 -26.74 0.23 -4.94
CA HIS A 209 -25.77 -0.30 -3.97
C HIS A 209 -26.45 -0.62 -2.63
N PRO A 210 -26.10 -1.73 -1.94
CA PRO A 210 -26.66 -2.04 -0.63
C PRO A 210 -26.31 -0.90 0.33
N HIS A 211 -27.30 -0.38 1.05
CA HIS A 211 -27.13 0.68 2.05
C HIS A 211 -27.77 0.24 3.37
N VAL A 212 -27.23 0.78 4.46
CA VAL A 212 -27.76 0.54 5.81
C VAL A 212 -28.22 1.85 6.40
N THR A 213 -29.40 1.86 7.00
CA THR A 213 -29.91 3.02 7.73
C THR A 213 -29.33 3.04 9.14
N LEU A 214 -28.61 4.10 9.48
CA LEU A 214 -28.09 4.32 10.83
C LEU A 214 -29.16 5.00 11.70
N PRO A 215 -29.24 4.69 13.00
CA PRO A 215 -30.12 5.41 13.91
C PRO A 215 -29.68 6.89 14.01
N PRO A 216 -30.63 7.84 14.13
CA PRO A 216 -30.34 9.27 14.15
C PRO A 216 -29.55 9.75 15.38
N ALA A 217 -29.49 8.94 16.44
CA ALA A 217 -28.65 9.17 17.62
C ALA A 217 -28.23 7.83 18.24
N GLY A 218 -27.04 7.80 18.85
CA GLY A 218 -26.48 6.63 19.53
C GLY A 218 -25.16 6.14 18.92
N SER A 219 -24.60 5.08 19.49
CA SER A 219 -23.46 4.34 18.95
C SER A 219 -23.92 2.96 18.46
N GLY A 220 -23.22 2.42 17.47
CA GLY A 220 -23.48 1.11 16.91
C GLY A 220 -22.25 0.60 16.16
N THR A 221 -22.27 -0.68 15.78
CA THR A 221 -21.18 -1.31 15.06
C THR A 221 -21.60 -1.53 13.61
N LEU A 222 -20.70 -1.20 12.68
CA LEU A 222 -20.79 -1.63 11.29
C LEU A 222 -19.85 -2.80 11.05
N ARG A 223 -20.35 -3.84 10.39
CA ARG A 223 -19.57 -5.01 10.00
C ARG A 223 -19.49 -5.07 8.48
N LEU A 224 -18.30 -5.35 7.96
CA LEU A 224 -18.08 -5.60 6.54
C LEU A 224 -18.35 -7.07 6.23
N ASP A 225 -19.16 -7.35 5.21
CA ASP A 225 -19.21 -8.67 4.60
C ASP A 225 -18.07 -8.80 3.57
N LEU A 226 -17.13 -9.67 3.87
CA LEU A 226 -15.95 -9.94 3.05
C LEU A 226 -16.16 -11.21 2.23
N ALA A 227 -15.90 -11.12 0.94
CA ALA A 227 -15.64 -12.29 0.12
C ALA A 227 -14.32 -12.94 0.56
N PRO A 228 -14.27 -14.28 0.72
CA PRO A 228 -13.02 -14.97 1.00
C PRO A 228 -11.95 -14.57 -0.03
N PRO A 229 -10.73 -14.21 0.41
CA PRO A 229 -9.63 -13.89 -0.49
C PRO A 229 -9.42 -15.01 -1.50
N GLY A 230 -9.35 -14.67 -2.79
CA GLY A 230 -8.99 -15.65 -3.83
C GLY A 230 -10.11 -16.55 -4.35
N ARG A 231 -11.40 -16.29 -4.05
CA ARG A 231 -12.52 -16.89 -4.81
C ARG A 231 -12.76 -16.13 -6.13
N THR A 232 -11.77 -16.09 -7.00
CA THR A 232 -12.02 -15.96 -8.44
C THR A 232 -12.54 -17.32 -8.92
N ARG A 233 -13.61 -17.36 -9.72
CA ARG A 233 -14.05 -18.63 -10.32
C ARG A 233 -12.85 -19.27 -11.04
N PRO A 234 -12.56 -20.57 -10.83
CA PRO A 234 -11.47 -21.24 -11.53
C PRO A 234 -11.57 -20.99 -13.04
N GLY A 235 -10.48 -20.49 -13.65
CA GLY A 235 -10.38 -20.29 -15.11
C GLY A 235 -10.80 -18.92 -15.66
N GLN A 236 -11.15 -17.92 -14.83
CA GLN A 236 -11.38 -16.55 -15.33
C GLN A 236 -10.22 -15.61 -14.99
N ASP A 237 -9.64 -15.03 -16.05
CA ASP A 237 -8.61 -13.98 -16.06
C ASP A 237 -7.20 -14.37 -15.59
N LEU A 238 -6.58 -15.33 -16.30
CA LEU A 238 -5.15 -15.71 -16.12
C LEU A 238 -4.15 -14.60 -16.49
N ASP A 239 -4.63 -13.45 -16.98
CA ASP A 239 -3.80 -12.28 -17.22
C ASP A 239 -3.77 -11.35 -15.99
N SER A 240 -4.56 -11.64 -14.96
CA SER A 240 -4.60 -10.89 -13.70
C SER A 240 -3.75 -11.53 -12.61
N ASP A 241 -3.24 -10.72 -11.70
CA ASP A 241 -2.48 -11.15 -10.53
C ASP A 241 -3.26 -12.16 -9.66
N ALA A 242 -4.55 -11.93 -9.42
CA ALA A 242 -5.41 -12.83 -8.67
C ALA A 242 -5.69 -14.15 -9.42
N GLY A 243 -5.92 -14.08 -10.73
CA GLY A 243 -6.19 -15.26 -11.56
C GLY A 243 -4.96 -16.16 -11.70
N LEU A 244 -3.76 -15.57 -11.83
CA LEU A 244 -2.48 -16.29 -11.81
C LEU A 244 -2.29 -17.06 -10.50
N LEU A 245 -2.51 -16.38 -9.38
CA LEU A 245 -2.41 -17.00 -8.06
C LEU A 245 -3.42 -18.13 -7.89
N ALA A 246 -4.64 -17.99 -8.42
CA ALA A 246 -5.67 -19.05 -8.36
C ALA A 246 -5.33 -20.27 -9.22
N ALA A 247 -4.35 -20.13 -10.11
CA ALA A 247 -3.80 -21.20 -10.93
C ALA A 247 -2.38 -21.61 -10.50
N ASP A 248 -1.98 -21.30 -9.26
CA ASP A 248 -0.68 -21.66 -8.65
C ASP A 248 0.57 -21.12 -9.37
N PHE A 249 0.41 -20.04 -10.13
CA PHE A 249 1.54 -19.21 -10.57
C PHE A 249 1.81 -18.13 -9.54
N ALA A 250 3.07 -17.80 -9.29
CA ALA A 250 3.41 -16.53 -8.67
C ALA A 250 3.17 -15.38 -9.66
N SER A 251 2.72 -14.23 -9.17
CA SER A 251 2.48 -13.04 -9.97
C SER A 251 3.45 -11.93 -9.62
N VAL A 252 3.92 -11.20 -10.64
CA VAL A 252 4.67 -9.95 -10.48
C VAL A 252 3.91 -8.85 -11.20
N THR A 253 3.59 -7.78 -10.49
CA THR A 253 2.88 -6.61 -11.03
C THR A 253 3.69 -5.35 -10.74
N ALA A 254 3.99 -4.57 -11.78
CA ALA A 254 4.57 -3.24 -11.59
C ALA A 254 3.50 -2.28 -11.07
N LEU A 255 3.79 -1.58 -9.98
CA LEU A 255 2.86 -0.62 -9.37
C LEU A 255 3.35 0.82 -9.58
N VAL A 256 2.39 1.73 -9.59
CA VAL A 256 2.64 3.18 -9.60
C VAL A 256 1.83 3.78 -8.47
N GLY A 257 2.45 4.65 -7.68
CA GLY A 257 1.81 5.36 -6.58
C GLY A 257 0.96 6.55 -7.06
N VAL A 258 0.86 7.56 -6.21
CA VAL A 258 0.17 8.82 -6.56
C VAL A 258 0.92 9.49 -7.71
N ARG A 259 0.21 9.74 -8.82
CA ARG A 259 0.70 10.46 -9.98
C ARG A 259 -0.32 11.50 -10.42
N GLU A 260 0.13 12.56 -11.07
CA GLU A 260 -0.77 13.50 -11.74
C GLU A 260 -1.63 12.75 -12.78
N ALA A 261 -2.89 13.19 -12.89
CA ALA A 261 -3.73 12.76 -14.01
C ALA A 261 -3.14 13.25 -15.34
N GLY A 262 -3.43 12.54 -16.42
CA GLY A 262 -2.88 12.88 -17.72
C GLY A 262 -3.51 14.14 -18.32
N PRO A 263 -3.14 14.49 -19.57
CA PRO A 263 -3.65 15.66 -20.28
C PRO A 263 -5.19 15.75 -20.32
N GLU A 264 -5.89 14.62 -20.23
CA GLU A 264 -7.35 14.52 -20.17
C GLU A 264 -7.99 15.25 -18.98
N ALA A 265 -7.25 15.46 -17.88
CA ALA A 265 -7.75 16.18 -16.71
C ALA A 265 -7.63 17.71 -16.84
N LYS A 266 -6.82 18.22 -17.80
CA LYS A 266 -6.56 19.67 -17.94
C LYS A 266 -7.83 20.51 -18.17
N PRO A 267 -8.79 20.11 -19.02
CA PRO A 267 -10.02 20.89 -19.20
C PRO A 267 -10.81 21.04 -17.90
N VAL A 268 -10.94 19.95 -17.13
CA VAL A 268 -11.65 19.95 -15.84
C VAL A 268 -10.96 20.88 -14.84
N VAL A 269 -9.62 20.86 -14.80
CA VAL A 269 -8.85 21.77 -13.93
C VAL A 269 -9.05 23.23 -14.35
N ALA A 270 -9.05 23.54 -15.65
CA ALA A 270 -9.27 24.90 -16.13
C ALA A 270 -10.65 25.44 -15.72
N GLU A 271 -11.72 24.66 -15.93
CA GLU A 271 -13.08 25.01 -15.51
C GLU A 271 -13.18 25.19 -13.99
N ALA A 272 -12.54 24.30 -13.22
CA ALA A 272 -12.50 24.43 -11.76
C ALA A 272 -11.83 25.74 -11.31
N LEU A 273 -10.75 26.17 -11.99
CA LEU A 273 -10.07 27.42 -11.68
C LEU A 273 -10.94 28.66 -11.95
N GLU A 274 -11.74 28.64 -13.02
CA GLU A 274 -12.70 29.72 -13.32
C GLU A 274 -13.76 29.82 -12.20
N VAL A 275 -14.39 28.70 -11.85
CA VAL A 275 -15.40 28.64 -10.77
C VAL A 275 -14.83 29.13 -9.43
N LEU A 276 -13.62 28.69 -9.09
CA LEU A 276 -12.95 29.10 -7.85
C LEU A 276 -12.57 30.59 -7.87
N SER A 277 -12.14 31.11 -9.02
CA SER A 277 -11.80 32.54 -9.18
C SER A 277 -13.04 33.43 -8.99
N ASP A 278 -14.15 33.08 -9.63
CA ASP A 278 -15.43 33.79 -9.48
C ASP A 278 -15.89 33.78 -8.02
N ARG A 279 -15.77 32.64 -7.34
CA ARG A 279 -16.12 32.52 -5.92
C ARG A 279 -15.23 33.41 -5.04
N LEU A 280 -13.93 33.44 -5.31
CA LEU A 280 -13.00 34.29 -4.58
C LEU A 280 -13.30 35.78 -4.78
N ASP A 281 -13.67 36.19 -5.99
CA ASP A 281 -14.03 37.57 -6.30
C ASP A 281 -15.35 38.02 -5.63
N GLN A 282 -16.32 37.11 -5.47
CA GLN A 282 -17.56 37.39 -4.74
C GLN A 282 -17.37 37.58 -3.23
N VAL A 283 -16.38 36.93 -2.63
CA VAL A 283 -16.15 36.95 -1.17
C VAL A 283 -15.12 38.00 -0.77
N ARG A 284 -14.33 38.54 -1.71
CA ARG A 284 -13.39 39.64 -1.45
C ARG A 284 -14.14 40.97 -1.31
N PRO A 285 -14.08 41.65 -0.14
CA PRO A 285 -14.68 42.96 0.00
C PRO A 285 -13.90 43.99 -0.85
N GLY A 286 -14.59 44.67 -1.77
CA GLY A 286 -14.09 45.92 -2.36
C GLY A 286 -13.82 45.98 -3.87
N ARG A 287 -14.06 44.93 -4.68
CA ARG A 287 -13.95 45.07 -6.15
C ARG A 287 -15.24 45.50 -6.85
N GLY A 288 -16.39 45.51 -6.16
CA GLY A 288 -17.68 45.92 -6.71
C GLY A 288 -17.92 47.44 -6.87
N ALA A 289 -17.02 48.31 -6.42
CA ALA A 289 -17.25 49.76 -6.41
C ALA A 289 -16.42 50.57 -7.45
N ALA A 290 -15.47 49.96 -8.15
CA ALA A 290 -14.55 50.71 -9.04
C ALA A 290 -15.04 50.86 -10.50
N ALA A 291 -16.16 50.23 -10.89
CA ALA A 291 -16.65 50.26 -12.28
C ALA A 291 -17.79 51.27 -12.55
N ALA A 292 -18.30 51.98 -11.54
CA ALA A 292 -19.47 52.87 -11.68
C ALA A 292 -19.13 54.38 -11.69
N GLY A 293 -17.86 54.77 -11.91
CA GLY A 293 -17.40 56.14 -11.67
C GLY A 293 -16.56 56.76 -12.77
N ARG A 294 -16.90 56.59 -14.06
CA ARG A 294 -16.34 57.42 -15.15
C ARG A 294 -17.38 57.68 -16.24
N SER A 295 -18.30 58.62 -15.98
CA SER A 295 -19.04 59.31 -17.04
C SER A 295 -19.25 60.78 -16.65
N ALA A 296 -18.47 61.65 -17.31
CA ALA A 296 -18.78 63.02 -17.76
C ALA A 296 -17.56 63.95 -17.59
N PRO A 297 -16.96 64.45 -18.68
CA PRO A 297 -16.20 65.69 -18.65
C PRO A 297 -17.18 66.88 -18.72
N SER A 298 -17.04 67.82 -17.79
CA SER A 298 -17.66 69.15 -17.86
C SER A 298 -16.75 70.12 -18.62
N SER A 299 -17.40 70.89 -19.51
CA SER A 299 -16.97 72.11 -20.22
C SER A 299 -15.79 72.02 -21.18
#